data_AF-A0A973Z0I0-F1
#
_entry.id   AF-A0A973Z0I0-F1
#
_cell.length_a   1.000
_cell.length_b   1.000
_cell.length_c   1.000
_cell.angle_alpha   90.00
_cell.angle_beta   90.00
_cell.angle_gamma   90.00
#
_symmetry.space_group_name_H-M   'P 1'
#
loop_
_entity.id
_entity.type
_entity.pdbx_description
1 polymer ?
#
loop_
_entity_poly.entity_id
_entity_poly.type
_entity_poly.pdbx_seq_one_letter_code
_entity_poly.pdbx_strand_id
1 'polypeptide(L)'
;MRWVLGAVGVVMGLWGAVLVLPLVDVDLALWFVAGPIVHDVLLAPLFAGIGLLVARWVPRPWRAAVLVGGTFTGVLVLLAVPLLWRPFAGGPNPGLLDRDYPVGLLVAVAAVWAAVLVTTLVKHKRPHADR
;
A
#
# COMPACT_ATOMS: atom_id res chain seq x y z
N MET A 1 10.10 -14.29 24.49
CA MET A 1 9.79 -13.27 23.47
C MET A 1 8.55 -13.61 22.64
N ARG A 2 8.53 -14.67 21.80
CA ARG A 2 7.39 -15.02 20.93
C ARG A 2 6.01 -15.14 21.61
N TRP A 3 5.94 -15.81 22.76
CA TRP A 3 4.69 -15.97 23.51
C TRP A 3 4.20 -14.66 24.12
N VAL A 4 5.12 -13.80 24.57
CA VAL A 4 4.78 -12.48 25.11
C VAL A 4 4.22 -11.60 23.99
N LEU A 5 4.88 -11.58 22.83
CA LEU A 5 4.38 -10.87 21.64
C LEU A 5 3.01 -11.40 21.20
N GLY A 6 2.83 -12.72 21.18
CA GLY A 6 1.55 -13.34 20.87
C GLY A 6 0.45 -12.94 21.87
N ALA A 7 0.73 -13.01 23.17
CA ALA A 7 -0.21 -12.63 24.21
C ALA A 7 -0.59 -11.14 24.13
N VAL A 8 0.40 -10.26 23.92
CA VAL A 8 0.15 -8.82 23.71
C VAL A 8 -0.74 -8.60 22.49
N GLY A 9 -0.45 -9.25 21.37
CA GLY A 9 -1.27 -9.16 20.16
C GLY A 9 -2.71 -9.61 20.38
N VAL A 10 -2.91 -10.72 21.09
CA VAL A 10 -4.26 -11.21 21.44
C VAL A 10 -4.99 -10.21 22.34
N VAL A 11 -4.34 -9.69 23.38
CA VAL A 11 -4.95 -8.70 24.29
C VAL A 11 -5.35 -7.43 23.52
N MET A 12 -4.47 -6.93 22.63
CA MET A 12 -4.77 -5.76 21.79
C MET A 12 -5.92 -6.04 20.82
N GLY A 13 -5.97 -7.24 20.21
CA GLY A 13 -7.05 -7.65 19.33
C GLY A 13 -8.40 -7.76 20.04
N LEU A 14 -8.43 -8.37 21.22
CA LEU A 14 -9.63 -8.46 22.06
C LEU A 14 -10.08 -7.07 22.52
N TRP A 15 -9.14 -6.21 22.90
CA TRP A 15 -9.45 -4.83 23.27
C TRP A 15 -10.06 -4.04 22.10
N GLY A 16 -9.50 -4.19 20.90
CA GLY A 16 -10.06 -3.62 19.67
C GLY A 16 -11.47 -4.15 19.38
N ALA A 17 -11.70 -5.45 19.56
CA ALA A 17 -13.03 -6.05 19.40
C ALA A 17 -14.06 -5.44 20.36
N VAL A 18 -13.69 -5.26 21.64
CA VAL A 18 -14.53 -4.59 22.64
C VAL A 18 -14.87 -3.16 22.23
N LEU A 19 -13.88 -2.41 21.74
CA LEU A 19 -14.08 -1.03 21.27
C LEU A 19 -15.00 -0.93 20.05
N VAL A 20 -15.06 -1.98 19.22
CA VAL A 20 -15.88 -2.02 18.01
C VAL A 20 -17.33 -2.43 18.30
N LEU A 21 -17.61 -3.16 19.40
CA LEU A 21 -18.96 -3.63 19.74
C LEU A 21 -20.08 -2.58 19.62
N PRO A 22 -19.91 -1.33 20.09
CA PRO A 22 -20.96 -0.30 19.98
C PRO A 22 -21.24 0.15 18.54
N LEU A 23 -20.34 -0.14 17.59
CA LEU A 23 -20.42 0.22 16.17
C LEU A 23 -20.91 -0.95 15.30
N VAL A 24 -21.22 -2.11 15.90
CA VAL A 24 -21.62 -3.29 15.12
C VAL A 24 -23.00 -3.08 14.50
N ASP A 25 -22.99 -2.95 13.19
CA ASP A 25 -24.17 -2.96 12.33
C ASP A 25 -23.93 -3.86 11.10
N VAL A 26 -24.93 -3.95 10.23
CA VAL A 26 -24.87 -4.78 9.02
C VAL A 26 -23.80 -4.25 8.06
N ASP A 27 -23.64 -2.94 7.95
CA ASP A 27 -22.67 -2.32 7.05
C ASP A 27 -21.23 -2.61 7.47
N LEU A 28 -20.95 -2.56 8.77
CA LEU A 28 -19.65 -2.93 9.33
C LEU A 28 -19.37 -4.41 9.13
N ALA A 29 -20.34 -5.28 9.37
CA ALA A 29 -20.19 -6.72 9.15
C ALA A 29 -19.92 -7.03 7.66
N LEU A 30 -20.66 -6.37 6.75
CA LEU A 30 -20.41 -6.46 5.32
C LEU A 30 -19.04 -5.92 4.95
N TRP A 31 -18.59 -4.81 5.54
CA TRP A 31 -17.27 -4.25 5.27
C TRP A 31 -16.14 -5.22 5.69
N PHE A 32 -16.25 -5.83 6.87
CA PHE A 32 -15.28 -6.81 7.37
C PHE A 32 -15.18 -8.08 6.53
N VAL A 33 -16.26 -8.48 5.85
CA VAL A 33 -16.30 -9.69 5.02
C VAL A 33 -16.03 -9.37 3.55
N ALA A 34 -16.75 -8.41 2.99
CA ALA A 34 -16.64 -8.03 1.58
C ALA A 34 -15.30 -7.38 1.26
N GLY A 35 -14.73 -6.58 2.17
CA GLY A 35 -13.42 -5.94 1.97
C GLY A 35 -12.32 -6.95 1.64
N PRO A 36 -12.05 -7.94 2.51
CA PRO A 36 -11.08 -9.00 2.25
C PRO A 36 -11.41 -9.84 1.00
N ILE A 37 -12.67 -10.19 0.79
CA ILE A 37 -13.07 -10.98 -0.39
C ILE A 37 -12.78 -10.21 -1.68
N VAL A 38 -13.20 -8.95 -1.76
CA VAL A 38 -12.96 -8.09 -2.93
C VAL A 38 -11.46 -7.88 -3.14
N HIS A 39 -10.71 -7.67 -2.07
CA HIS A 39 -9.25 -7.56 -2.12
C HIS A 39 -8.61 -8.83 -2.70
N ASP A 40 -8.96 -10.01 -2.22
CA ASP A 40 -8.32 -11.26 -2.62
C ASP A 40 -8.76 -11.72 -4.02
N VAL A 41 -10.01 -11.47 -4.39
CA VAL A 41 -10.55 -11.84 -5.71
C VAL A 41 -10.11 -10.87 -6.80
N LEU A 42 -9.90 -9.58 -6.49
CA LEU A 42 -9.55 -8.58 -7.51
C LEU A 42 -8.08 -8.17 -7.44
N LEU A 43 -7.62 -7.71 -6.28
CA LEU A 43 -6.28 -7.11 -6.15
C LEU A 43 -5.19 -8.18 -6.21
N ALA A 44 -5.37 -9.32 -5.53
CA ALA A 44 -4.36 -10.37 -5.57
C ALA A 44 -4.07 -10.89 -7.00
N PRO A 45 -5.06 -11.27 -7.84
CA PRO A 45 -4.77 -11.70 -9.21
C PRO A 45 -4.28 -10.56 -10.10
N LEU A 46 -4.76 -9.32 -9.92
CA LEU A 46 -4.27 -8.16 -10.65
C LEU A 46 -2.77 -7.95 -10.38
N PHE A 47 -2.36 -7.91 -9.12
CA PHE A 47 -0.96 -7.71 -8.74
C PHE A 47 -0.09 -8.91 -9.10
N ALA A 48 -0.62 -10.14 -9.03
CA ALA A 48 0.07 -11.31 -9.55
C ALA A 48 0.32 -11.19 -11.05
N GLY A 49 -0.69 -10.76 -11.83
CA GLY A 49 -0.57 -10.51 -13.26
C GLY A 49 0.47 -9.43 -13.58
N ILE A 50 0.46 -8.32 -12.86
CA ILE A 50 1.49 -7.26 -13.00
C ILE A 50 2.89 -7.82 -12.68
N GLY A 51 3.02 -8.60 -11.61
CA GLY A 51 4.27 -9.26 -11.24
C GLY A 51 4.80 -10.19 -12.33
N LEU A 52 3.91 -10.96 -12.97
CA LEU A 52 4.24 -11.81 -14.12
C LEU A 52 4.68 -11.00 -15.33
N LEU A 53 4.01 -9.89 -15.64
CA LEU A 53 4.40 -8.98 -16.72
C LEU A 53 5.79 -8.39 -16.46
N VAL A 54 6.07 -7.93 -15.24
CA VAL A 54 7.40 -7.45 -14.85
C VAL A 54 8.44 -8.56 -14.99
N ALA A 55 8.13 -9.77 -14.54
CA ALA A 55 9.03 -10.92 -14.68
C ALA A 55 9.29 -11.31 -16.15
N ARG A 56 8.33 -11.08 -17.05
CA ARG A 56 8.45 -11.39 -18.48
C ARG A 56 9.25 -10.35 -19.24
N TRP A 57 9.02 -9.06 -18.97
CA TRP A 57 9.48 -7.95 -19.81
C TRP A 57 10.63 -7.14 -19.21
N VAL A 58 10.83 -7.15 -17.89
CA VAL A 58 11.89 -6.36 -17.25
C VAL A 58 13.18 -7.19 -17.11
N PRO A 59 14.35 -6.64 -17.49
CA PRO A 59 15.64 -7.31 -17.29
C PRO A 59 15.90 -7.63 -15.82
N ARG A 60 16.51 -8.81 -15.55
CA ARG A 60 16.77 -9.31 -14.18
C ARG A 60 17.34 -8.26 -13.20
N PRO A 61 18.32 -7.42 -13.57
CA PRO A 61 18.91 -6.45 -12.64
C PRO A 61 17.91 -5.39 -12.13
N TRP A 62 16.86 -5.11 -12.90
CA TRP A 62 15.88 -4.06 -12.61
C TRP A 62 14.55 -4.59 -12.04
N ARG A 63 14.31 -5.90 -12.06
CA ARG A 63 13.02 -6.49 -11.64
C ARG A 63 12.62 -6.09 -10.22
N ALA A 64 13.53 -6.23 -9.26
CA ALA A 64 13.26 -5.88 -7.87
C ALA A 64 12.92 -4.40 -7.72
N ALA A 65 13.66 -3.52 -8.42
CA ALA A 65 13.42 -2.08 -8.41
C ALA A 65 12.02 -1.74 -8.94
N VAL A 66 11.65 -2.33 -10.09
CA VAL A 66 10.34 -2.10 -10.71
C VAL A 66 9.20 -2.64 -9.86
N LEU A 67 9.33 -3.84 -9.28
CA LEU A 67 8.31 -4.40 -8.39
C LEU A 67 8.11 -3.53 -7.14
N VAL A 68 9.18 -3.08 -6.50
CA VAL A 68 9.11 -2.23 -5.31
C VAL A 68 8.49 -0.88 -5.66
N GLY A 69 9.01 -0.18 -6.68
CA GLY A 69 8.49 1.12 -7.11
C GLY A 69 7.03 1.04 -7.57
N GLY A 70 6.67 -0.01 -8.30
CA GLY A 70 5.30 -0.28 -8.71
C GLY A 70 4.37 -0.54 -7.54
N THR A 71 4.80 -1.29 -6.52
CA THR A 71 4.01 -1.56 -5.31
C THR A 71 3.70 -0.26 -4.57
N PHE A 72 4.71 0.57 -4.29
CA PHE A 72 4.50 1.86 -3.62
C PHE A 72 3.62 2.79 -4.46
N THR A 73 3.82 2.81 -5.77
CA THR A 73 2.96 3.60 -6.69
C THR A 73 1.51 3.12 -6.62
N GLY A 74 1.27 1.81 -6.64
CA GLY A 74 -0.08 1.24 -6.54
C GLY A 74 -0.76 1.62 -5.22
N VAL A 75 -0.05 1.52 -4.10
CA VAL A 75 -0.57 1.95 -2.78
C VAL A 75 -0.91 3.44 -2.79
N LEU A 76 -0.02 4.30 -3.30
CA LEU A 76 -0.27 5.74 -3.38
C LEU A 76 -1.50 6.07 -4.24
N VAL A 77 -1.66 5.38 -5.37
CA VAL A 77 -2.83 5.55 -6.24
C VAL A 77 -4.10 5.12 -5.52
N LEU A 78 -4.12 3.94 -4.87
CA LEU A 78 -5.27 3.45 -4.11
C LEU A 78 -5.69 4.42 -3.00
N LEU A 79 -4.72 4.97 -2.26
CA LEU A 79 -4.98 5.99 -1.23
C LEU A 79 -5.47 7.32 -1.83
N ALA A 80 -5.04 7.66 -3.04
CA ALA A 80 -5.46 8.88 -3.72
C ALA A 80 -6.87 8.77 -4.33
N VAL A 81 -7.40 7.57 -4.60
CA VAL A 81 -8.74 7.38 -5.19
C VAL A 81 -9.83 8.20 -4.47
N PRO A 82 -10.05 8.07 -3.15
CA PRO A 82 -11.10 8.85 -2.48
C PRO A 82 -10.83 10.36 -2.48
N LEU A 83 -9.55 10.78 -2.54
CA LEU A 83 -9.17 12.19 -2.54
C LEU A 83 -9.37 12.86 -3.91
N LEU A 84 -9.12 12.10 -4.98
CA LEU A 84 -9.35 12.53 -6.36
C LEU A 84 -10.82 12.43 -6.75
N TRP A 85 -11.56 11.48 -6.17
CA TRP A 85 -12.97 11.26 -6.45
C TRP A 85 -13.85 11.94 -5.40
N ARG A 86 -14.04 13.25 -5.56
CA ARG A 86 -14.68 14.18 -4.61
C ARG A 86 -16.01 13.73 -3.96
N PRO A 87 -16.94 12.99 -4.62
CA PRO A 87 -18.14 12.47 -3.97
C PRO A 87 -17.86 11.51 -2.81
N PHE A 88 -16.69 10.86 -2.81
CA PHE A 88 -16.22 9.96 -1.75
C PHE A 88 -15.17 10.61 -0.85
N ALA A 89 -14.77 11.85 -1.14
CA ALA A 89 -13.98 12.63 -0.22
C ALA A 89 -14.87 13.08 0.94
N GLY A 90 -14.38 12.99 2.17
CA GLY A 90 -15.07 13.57 3.32
C GLY A 90 -15.31 15.07 3.15
N GLY A 91 -16.15 15.66 4.01
CA GLY A 91 -16.37 17.11 4.01
C GLY A 91 -15.04 17.89 4.15
N PRO A 92 -14.98 19.14 3.68
CA PRO A 92 -13.76 19.95 3.75
C PRO A 92 -13.21 19.95 5.18
N ASN A 93 -11.98 19.48 5.38
CA ASN A 93 -11.35 19.47 6.69
C ASN A 93 -10.69 20.85 6.90
N PRO A 94 -11.15 21.68 7.87
CA PRO A 94 -10.70 23.08 8.00
C PRO A 94 -9.19 23.26 8.28
N GLY A 95 -8.45 22.18 8.59
CA GLY A 95 -6.99 22.19 8.75
C GLY A 95 -6.20 21.68 7.53
N LEU A 96 -6.87 21.13 6.52
CA LEU A 96 -6.29 20.80 5.24
C LEU A 96 -6.75 21.85 4.23
N LEU A 97 -5.83 22.70 3.78
CA LEU A 97 -5.99 23.47 2.54
C LEU A 97 -6.57 22.54 1.46
N ASP A 98 -7.49 23.02 0.62
CA ASP A 98 -7.89 22.32 -0.61
C ASP A 98 -6.61 22.07 -1.41
N ARG A 99 -6.01 20.89 -1.23
CA ARG A 99 -4.72 20.56 -1.83
C ARG A 99 -4.99 20.07 -3.23
N ASP A 100 -4.09 20.45 -4.12
CA ASP A 100 -4.01 19.83 -5.43
C ASP A 100 -3.54 18.37 -5.25
N TYR A 101 -4.49 17.46 -5.02
CA TYR A 101 -4.26 16.03 -4.84
C TYR A 101 -3.58 15.38 -6.06
N PRO A 102 -3.91 15.75 -7.33
CA PRO A 102 -3.13 15.31 -8.47
C PRO A 102 -1.64 15.67 -8.35
N VAL A 103 -1.30 16.91 -8.03
CA VAL A 103 0.10 17.34 -7.86
C VAL A 103 0.75 16.61 -6.68
N GLY A 104 0.04 16.47 -5.55
CA GLY A 104 0.54 15.73 -4.39
C GLY A 104 0.87 14.26 -4.71
N LEU A 105 0.00 13.59 -5.46
CA LEU A 105 0.22 12.22 -5.92
C LEU A 105 1.44 12.14 -6.85
N LEU A 106 1.55 13.04 -7.83
CA LEU A 106 2.69 13.08 -8.75
C LEU A 106 4.02 13.29 -8.01
N VAL A 107 4.05 14.22 -7.04
CA VAL A 107 5.24 14.47 -6.21
C VAL A 107 5.61 13.22 -5.38
N ALA A 108 4.62 12.55 -4.78
CA ALA A 108 4.86 11.35 -4.00
C ALA A 108 5.40 10.20 -4.86
N VAL A 109 4.83 9.97 -6.04
CA VAL A 109 5.30 8.97 -7.00
C VAL A 109 6.71 9.30 -7.49
N ALA A 110 6.99 10.57 -7.81
CA ALA A 110 8.32 11.01 -8.21
C ALA A 110 9.36 10.75 -7.11
N ALA A 111 9.03 11.06 -5.85
CA ALA A 111 9.90 10.80 -4.71
C ALA A 111 10.19 9.29 -4.53
N VAL A 112 9.17 8.44 -4.67
CA VAL A 112 9.32 6.97 -4.63
C VAL A 112 10.30 6.50 -5.71
N TRP A 113 10.10 6.91 -6.96
CA TRP A 113 10.97 6.47 -8.06
C TRP A 113 12.39 7.04 -7.97
N ALA A 114 12.55 8.25 -7.45
CA ALA A 114 13.87 8.80 -7.13
C ALA A 114 14.60 7.92 -6.10
N ALA A 115 13.93 7.54 -5.01
CA ALA A 115 14.51 6.67 -3.98
C ALA A 115 14.83 5.27 -4.52
N VAL A 116 13.93 4.67 -5.31
CA VAL A 116 14.16 3.38 -5.98
C VAL A 116 15.37 3.45 -6.92
N LEU A 117 15.48 4.50 -7.73
CA LEU A 117 16.59 4.69 -8.65
C LEU A 117 17.92 4.84 -7.90
N VAL A 118 17.97 5.71 -6.89
CA VAL A 118 19.17 5.93 -6.06
C VAL A 118 19.63 4.62 -5.41
N THR A 119 18.72 3.91 -4.75
CA THR A 119 19.06 2.64 -4.06
C THR A 119 19.49 1.54 -5.04
N THR A 120 18.88 1.47 -6.22
CA THR A 120 19.23 0.49 -7.25
C THR A 120 20.60 0.78 -7.85
N LEU A 121 20.89 2.04 -8.18
CA LEU A 121 22.19 2.46 -8.72
C LEU A 121 23.32 2.28 -7.70
N VAL A 122 23.10 2.60 -6.42
CA VAL A 122 24.09 2.39 -5.36
C VAL A 122 24.43 0.90 -5.19
N LYS A 123 23.42 0.01 -5.28
CA LYS A 123 23.64 -1.44 -5.23
C LYS A 123 24.39 -1.96 -6.45
N HIS A 124 24.08 -1.46 -7.65
CA HIS A 124 24.78 -1.85 -8.89
C HIS A 124 26.24 -1.39 -8.92
N LYS A 125 26.56 -0.24 -8.29
CA LYS A 125 27.94 0.26 -8.13
C LYS A 125 28.78 -0.51 -7.11
N ARG A 126 28.19 -1.45 -6.37
CA ARG A 126 28.91 -2.38 -5.47
C ARG A 126 28.94 -3.82 -6.05
N PRO A 127 29.42 -4.05 -7.29
CA PRO A 127 29.59 -5.41 -7.76
C PRO A 127 30.74 -6.05 -7.00
N HIS A 128 30.43 -7.05 -6.17
CA HIS A 128 31.33 -8.10 -5.66
C HIS A 128 32.78 -7.65 -5.40
N ALA A 129 33.02 -6.90 -4.32
CA ALA A 129 34.37 -6.79 -3.75
C ALA A 129 34.79 -8.07 -2.99
N ASP A 130 33.85 -8.99 -2.74
CA ASP A 130 34.06 -10.21 -1.96
C ASP A 130 33.47 -11.43 -2.68
N ARG A 131 34.10 -11.94 -3.75
CA ARG A 131 34.01 -13.35 -4.21
C ARG A 131 35.23 -13.74 -5.03
#